data_AF-A0A4D7AY49-F1
#
_entry.id   AF-A0A4D7AY49-F1
#
_cell.length_a   1.000
_cell.length_b   1.000
_cell.length_c   1.000
_cell.angle_alpha   90.00
_cell.angle_beta   90.00
_cell.angle_gamma   90.00
#
_symmetry.space_group_name_H-M   'P 1'
#
loop_
_entity.id
_entity.type
_entity.pdbx_description
1 polymer ?
#
loop_
_entity_poly.entity_id
_entity_poly.type
_entity_poly.pdbx_seq_one_letter_code
_entity_poly.pdbx_strand_id
1 'polypeptide(L)'
;MTENQLRQNVANIINAWVGATKGSAKHLEILEIYNGHEPLARGYKMQVKDAYCAATVSAAYIKAGIAEYTGTECGVEKFTVVAKNKGIWVENDAHTPKIGDACVYDWDDSGTGDNTGSGDHIGIVTQAGASTFVVTEGNMSGGKVGKRTMAVNGKYIRGFICPDFAAIAKKMGGGSSDTTGGATIYTVKSGDTLSKIANTYGTTVDTLAEINAIKNKNLIRVGQVIMLQDTAQAAADKLEALGVINSPDYWADAAEAGKVQYLGILLKKAAQTITKAGTRTNTPEEGVAALVAAGVINTPEFWLANYNTFPSLDLLLCALGGAVK
;
A
#
# COMPACT_ATOMS: atom_id res chain seq x y z
N MET A 1 -0.10 -10.09 -0.13
CA MET A 1 0.68 -9.06 -0.84
C MET A 1 1.92 -9.73 -1.42
N THR A 2 2.12 -9.67 -2.73
CA THR A 2 3.29 -10.28 -3.40
C THR A 2 4.59 -9.49 -3.14
N GLU A 3 5.76 -10.13 -3.37
CA GLU A 3 7.07 -9.45 -3.30
C GLU A 3 7.07 -8.14 -4.12
N ASN A 4 6.62 -8.21 -5.38
CA ASN A 4 6.63 -7.07 -6.28
C ASN A 4 5.69 -5.94 -5.81
N GLN A 5 4.53 -6.29 -5.27
CA GLN A 5 3.61 -5.29 -4.69
C GLN A 5 4.22 -4.60 -3.47
N LEU A 6 4.88 -5.35 -2.58
CA LEU A 6 5.53 -4.79 -1.39
C LEU A 6 6.70 -3.86 -1.78
N ARG A 7 7.54 -4.30 -2.72
CA ARG A 7 8.64 -3.49 -3.28
C ARG A 7 8.10 -2.18 -3.89
N GLN A 8 7.05 -2.28 -4.71
CA GLN A 8 6.45 -1.12 -5.34
C GLN A 8 5.79 -0.19 -4.31
N ASN A 9 5.20 -0.73 -3.24
CA ASN A 9 4.63 0.06 -2.15
C ASN A 9 5.69 0.94 -1.47
N VAL A 10 6.85 0.36 -1.10
CA VAL A 10 7.98 1.13 -0.56
C VAL A 10 8.39 2.25 -1.52
N ALA A 11 8.54 1.94 -2.80
CA ALA A 11 8.94 2.92 -3.82
C ALA A 11 7.89 4.04 -3.99
N ASN A 12 6.60 3.70 -3.96
CA ASN A 12 5.51 4.67 -4.05
C ASN A 12 5.49 5.61 -2.84
N ILE A 13 5.68 5.07 -1.63
CA ILE A 13 5.75 5.84 -0.38
C ILE A 13 6.85 6.90 -0.48
N ILE A 14 8.09 6.50 -0.77
CA ILE A 14 9.20 7.47 -0.81
C ILE A 14 9.07 8.44 -1.99
N ASN A 15 8.52 7.99 -3.13
CA ASN A 15 8.26 8.86 -4.28
C ASN A 15 7.22 9.94 -3.99
N ALA A 16 6.24 9.67 -3.12
CA ALA A 16 5.25 10.67 -2.71
C ALA A 16 5.91 11.87 -2.01
N TRP A 17 7.08 11.68 -1.42
CA TRP A 17 7.84 12.74 -0.77
C TRP A 17 8.76 13.54 -1.69
N VAL A 18 8.89 13.16 -2.98
CA VAL A 18 9.67 13.95 -3.94
C VAL A 18 9.18 15.40 -3.96
N GLY A 19 10.14 16.33 -3.94
CA GLY A 19 9.90 17.76 -3.83
C GLY A 19 9.73 18.26 -2.39
N ALA A 20 9.78 17.39 -1.36
CA ALA A 20 9.92 17.85 0.01
C ALA A 20 11.20 18.67 0.16
N THR A 21 11.16 19.73 0.96
CA THR A 21 12.31 20.55 1.34
C THR A 21 12.36 20.61 2.86
N LYS A 22 13.53 20.84 3.43
CA LYS A 22 13.69 20.91 4.89
C LYS A 22 12.72 21.92 5.50
N GLY A 23 11.86 21.44 6.39
CA GLY A 23 10.80 22.20 7.07
C GLY A 23 9.45 22.24 6.34
N SER A 24 9.34 21.70 5.13
CA SER A 24 8.06 21.59 4.42
C SER A 24 7.13 20.57 5.07
N ALA A 25 5.84 20.63 4.76
CA ALA A 25 4.85 19.68 5.28
C ALA A 25 5.23 18.21 5.01
N LYS A 26 5.73 17.91 3.80
CA LYS A 26 6.21 16.55 3.45
C LYS A 26 7.45 16.15 4.27
N HIS A 27 8.34 17.09 4.59
CA HIS A 27 9.49 16.80 5.45
C HIS A 27 9.05 16.55 6.91
N LEU A 28 8.07 17.32 7.40
CA LEU A 28 7.51 17.10 8.73
C LEU A 28 6.79 15.74 8.83
N GLU A 29 6.08 15.31 7.78
CA GLU A 29 5.48 13.97 7.70
C GLU A 29 6.54 12.87 7.83
N ILE A 30 7.66 12.99 7.12
CA ILE A 30 8.80 12.04 7.24
C ILE A 30 9.29 11.96 8.69
N LEU A 31 9.51 13.12 9.32
CA LEU A 31 9.99 13.17 10.70
C LEU A 31 8.97 12.64 11.69
N GLU A 32 7.68 12.88 11.46
CA GLU A 32 6.59 12.35 12.29
C GLU A 32 6.56 10.82 12.25
N ILE A 33 6.62 10.23 11.05
CA ILE A 33 6.66 8.77 10.88
C ILE A 33 7.89 8.17 11.56
N TYR A 34 9.06 8.77 11.34
CA TYR A 34 10.31 8.29 11.95
C TYR A 34 10.30 8.41 13.48
N ASN A 35 9.95 9.59 14.00
CA ASN A 35 9.95 9.88 15.45
C ASN A 35 8.77 9.24 16.20
N GLY A 36 7.73 8.79 15.48
CA GLY A 36 6.59 8.08 16.03
C GLY A 36 6.80 6.56 16.12
N HIS A 37 7.88 6.03 15.55
CA HIS A 37 8.20 4.61 15.63
C HIS A 37 9.04 4.31 16.87
N GLU A 38 8.47 3.50 17.78
CA GLU A 38 9.12 3.10 19.03
C GLU A 38 9.64 1.65 18.99
N PRO A 39 10.78 1.35 19.64
CA PRO A 39 11.66 2.29 20.33
C PRO A 39 12.40 3.21 19.35
N LEU A 40 12.71 4.43 19.77
CA LEU A 40 13.48 5.37 18.96
C LEU A 40 14.87 4.79 18.67
N ALA A 41 15.27 4.74 17.40
CA ALA A 41 16.51 4.08 16.96
C ALA A 41 17.77 4.55 17.72
N ARG A 42 17.81 5.83 18.12
CA ARG A 42 18.92 6.45 18.85
C ARG A 42 18.56 6.92 20.26
N GLY A 43 17.36 6.61 20.75
CA GLY A 43 16.87 7.09 22.03
C GLY A 43 16.49 8.57 22.07
N TYR A 44 16.53 9.28 20.93
CA TYR A 44 16.10 10.67 20.80
C TYR A 44 15.32 10.91 19.51
N LYS A 45 14.48 11.93 19.52
CA LYS A 45 13.72 12.38 18.33
C LYS A 45 14.58 13.29 17.46
N MET A 46 14.52 13.07 16.15
CA MET A 46 15.12 13.97 15.17
C MET A 46 14.42 15.31 15.12
N GLN A 47 15.20 16.35 14.83
CA GLN A 47 14.75 17.72 14.69
C GLN A 47 14.75 18.12 13.21
N VAL A 48 13.97 19.15 12.88
CA VAL A 48 13.85 19.68 11.50
C VAL A 48 15.19 20.06 10.88
N LYS A 49 16.14 20.52 11.70
CA LYS A 49 17.46 20.97 11.24
C LYS A 49 18.41 19.84 10.84
N ASP A 50 18.15 18.63 11.31
CA ASP A 50 19.09 17.52 11.20
C ASP A 50 19.18 16.99 9.75
N ALA A 51 20.25 16.24 9.44
CA ALA A 51 20.34 15.52 8.18
C ALA A 51 19.41 14.31 8.21
N TYR A 52 18.57 14.15 7.19
CA TYR A 52 17.42 13.25 7.26
C TYR A 52 17.39 12.16 6.19
N CYS A 53 18.51 11.91 5.47
CA CYS A 53 18.55 10.90 4.41
C CYS A 53 18.20 9.48 4.91
N ALA A 54 18.91 8.98 5.92
CA ALA A 54 18.60 7.68 6.54
C ALA A 54 17.23 7.68 7.24
N ALA A 55 16.81 8.81 7.83
CA ALA A 55 15.48 8.93 8.40
C ALA A 55 14.37 8.84 7.35
N THR A 56 14.56 9.35 6.13
CA THR A 56 13.63 9.16 5.01
C THR A 56 13.50 7.70 4.62
N VAL A 57 14.62 6.97 4.53
CA VAL A 57 14.61 5.53 4.23
C VAL A 57 13.89 4.76 5.33
N SER A 58 14.24 5.03 6.59
CA SER A 58 13.57 4.44 7.76
C SER A 58 12.07 4.74 7.77
N ALA A 59 11.67 5.99 7.54
CA ALA A 59 10.26 6.37 7.49
C ALA A 59 9.51 5.64 6.37
N ALA A 60 10.12 5.45 5.20
CA ALA A 60 9.50 4.69 4.12
C ALA A 60 9.28 3.22 4.52
N TYR A 61 10.28 2.58 5.14
CA TYR A 61 10.16 1.21 5.64
C TYR A 61 9.18 1.07 6.81
N ILE A 62 9.11 2.06 7.71
CA ILE A 62 8.10 2.14 8.78
C ILE A 62 6.70 2.21 8.17
N LYS A 63 6.47 3.17 7.25
CA LYS A 63 5.17 3.37 6.61
C LYS A 63 4.76 2.18 5.74
N ALA A 64 5.72 1.44 5.19
CA ALA A 64 5.48 0.20 4.47
C ALA A 64 5.24 -1.02 5.38
N GLY A 65 5.40 -0.88 6.70
CA GLY A 65 5.20 -1.96 7.66
C GLY A 65 6.33 -2.98 7.72
N ILE A 66 7.55 -2.63 7.25
CA ILE A 66 8.68 -3.57 7.17
C ILE A 66 9.86 -3.22 8.08
N ALA A 67 9.72 -2.18 8.92
CA ALA A 67 10.76 -1.72 9.84
C ALA A 67 11.32 -2.82 10.76
N GLU A 68 10.52 -3.81 11.16
CA GLU A 68 11.00 -4.95 11.94
C GLU A 68 12.10 -5.74 11.19
N TYR A 69 11.95 -5.87 9.87
CA TYR A 69 12.84 -6.64 9.00
C TYR A 69 14.02 -5.83 8.49
N THR A 70 13.86 -4.52 8.32
CA THR A 70 14.92 -3.62 7.84
C THR A 70 15.73 -3.00 8.97
N GLY A 71 15.12 -2.85 10.14
CA GLY A 71 15.58 -1.92 11.17
C GLY A 71 15.26 -0.47 10.82
N THR A 72 15.56 0.43 11.77
CA THR A 72 15.39 1.87 11.64
C THR A 72 16.64 2.58 12.15
N GLU A 73 17.02 3.68 11.51
CA GLU A 73 18.17 4.50 11.86
C GLU A 73 18.12 5.88 11.18
N CYS A 74 18.80 6.88 11.76
CA CYS A 74 19.00 8.22 11.22
C CYS A 74 20.44 8.53 10.80
N GLY A 75 21.42 7.71 11.18
CA GLY A 75 22.81 7.77 10.70
C GLY A 75 23.12 6.68 9.66
N VAL A 76 23.67 7.06 8.51
CA VAL A 76 23.91 6.15 7.38
C VAL A 76 24.79 4.95 7.75
N GLU A 77 25.99 5.19 8.29
CA GLU A 77 26.89 4.09 8.67
C GLU A 77 26.30 3.19 9.76
N LYS A 78 25.53 3.76 10.69
CA LYS A 78 24.82 2.96 11.70
C LYS A 78 23.73 2.11 11.06
N PHE A 79 23.07 2.59 10.02
CA PHE A 79 22.09 1.81 9.27
C PHE A 79 22.76 0.64 8.55
N THR A 80 23.95 0.86 7.96
CA THR A 80 24.79 -0.21 7.40
C THR A 80 25.09 -1.29 8.45
N VAL A 81 25.48 -0.91 9.66
CA VAL A 81 25.72 -1.86 10.76
C VAL A 81 24.45 -2.63 11.14
N VAL A 82 23.30 -1.97 11.20
CA VAL A 82 22.00 -2.63 11.44
C VAL A 82 21.68 -3.64 10.34
N ALA A 83 21.90 -3.26 9.07
CA ALA A 83 21.70 -4.14 7.92
C ALA A 83 22.63 -5.36 7.95
N LYS A 84 23.91 -5.17 8.31
CA LYS A 84 24.89 -6.26 8.51
C LYS A 84 24.43 -7.22 9.60
N ASN A 85 24.02 -6.72 10.75
CA ASN A 85 23.54 -7.54 11.87
C ASN A 85 22.26 -8.32 11.54
N LYS A 86 21.42 -7.79 10.63
CA LYS A 86 20.22 -8.47 10.14
C LYS A 86 20.47 -9.41 8.96
N GLY A 87 21.71 -9.46 8.44
CA GLY A 87 22.07 -10.30 7.29
C GLY A 87 21.47 -9.83 5.96
N ILE A 88 21.12 -8.54 5.85
CA ILE A 88 20.50 -7.94 4.66
C ILE A 88 21.45 -6.95 3.95
N TRP A 89 22.72 -6.93 4.33
CA TRP A 89 23.74 -6.08 3.72
C TRP A 89 24.44 -6.78 2.56
N VAL A 90 24.55 -6.09 1.43
CA VAL A 90 25.30 -6.52 0.24
C VAL A 90 26.46 -5.56 0.03
N GLU A 91 27.67 -6.03 0.33
CA GLU A 91 28.94 -5.33 0.15
C GLU A 91 29.46 -5.56 -1.28
N ASN A 92 28.73 -5.08 -2.29
CA ASN A 92 29.07 -5.29 -3.70
C ASN A 92 28.42 -4.20 -4.57
N ASP A 93 29.24 -3.42 -5.29
CA ASP A 93 28.78 -2.31 -6.14
C ASP A 93 28.25 -2.78 -7.52
N ALA A 94 28.71 -3.94 -7.98
CA ALA A 94 28.20 -4.65 -9.16
C ALA A 94 26.87 -5.39 -8.91
N HIS A 95 26.38 -5.43 -7.68
CA HIS A 95 25.04 -5.94 -7.38
C HIS A 95 24.00 -5.16 -8.21
N THR A 96 23.11 -5.88 -8.90
CA THR A 96 21.98 -5.27 -9.61
C THR A 96 20.81 -5.14 -8.63
N PRO A 97 20.53 -3.94 -8.10
CA PRO A 97 19.52 -3.78 -7.08
C PRO A 97 18.12 -3.92 -7.65
N LYS A 98 17.17 -4.27 -6.78
CA LYS A 98 15.74 -4.30 -7.09
C LYS A 98 15.04 -3.09 -6.47
N ILE A 99 13.86 -2.79 -7.00
CA ILE A 99 12.96 -1.79 -6.39
C ILE A 99 12.74 -2.14 -4.90
N GLY A 100 12.82 -1.12 -4.04
CA GLY A 100 12.66 -1.26 -2.58
C GLY A 100 13.97 -1.47 -1.81
N ASP A 101 15.05 -1.91 -2.45
CA ASP A 101 16.37 -1.99 -1.82
C ASP A 101 16.89 -0.56 -1.54
N ALA A 102 17.73 -0.38 -0.53
CA ALA A 102 18.40 0.91 -0.29
C ALA A 102 19.83 0.89 -0.82
N CYS A 103 20.22 1.94 -1.54
CA CYS A 103 21.59 2.16 -1.97
C CYS A 103 22.29 3.06 -0.96
N VAL A 104 23.39 2.59 -0.39
CA VAL A 104 24.28 3.38 0.47
C VAL A 104 25.41 3.94 -0.38
N TYR A 105 25.69 5.22 -0.21
CA TYR A 105 26.72 5.93 -0.93
C TYR A 105 27.95 6.17 -0.05
N ASP A 106 29.10 6.24 -0.70
CA ASP A 106 30.35 6.72 -0.13
C ASP A 106 30.99 7.61 -1.20
N TRP A 107 31.09 8.90 -0.95
CA TRP A 107 31.51 9.88 -1.94
C TRP A 107 33.01 9.83 -2.22
N ASP A 108 33.79 9.16 -1.37
CA ASP A 108 35.23 8.96 -1.54
C ASP A 108 35.55 7.72 -2.39
N ASP A 109 34.54 6.95 -2.80
CA ASP A 109 34.71 5.81 -3.69
C ASP A 109 35.26 6.20 -5.07
N SER A 110 36.39 5.60 -5.43
CA SER A 110 37.05 5.80 -6.71
C SER A 110 36.38 5.05 -7.88
N GLY A 111 35.50 4.08 -7.59
CA GLY A 111 34.83 3.18 -8.55
C GLY A 111 35.72 2.05 -9.06
N THR A 112 36.64 1.56 -8.22
CA THR A 112 37.52 0.43 -8.54
C THR A 112 37.43 -0.62 -7.44
N GLY A 113 36.77 -1.74 -7.75
CA GLY A 113 36.54 -2.84 -6.80
C GLY A 113 35.48 -2.48 -5.75
N ASP A 114 35.07 -3.49 -4.97
CA ASP A 114 34.04 -3.30 -3.95
C ASP A 114 34.50 -2.29 -2.88
N ASN A 115 33.72 -1.22 -2.70
CA ASN A 115 34.04 -0.20 -1.71
C ASN A 115 33.71 -0.67 -0.28
N THR A 116 34.70 -0.62 0.61
CA THR A 116 34.58 -0.98 2.03
C THR A 116 34.58 0.22 2.99
N GLY A 117 34.54 1.44 2.47
CA GLY A 117 34.52 2.69 3.23
C GLY A 117 33.23 2.95 4.03
N SER A 118 33.11 4.17 4.56
CA SER A 118 32.00 4.57 5.44
C SER A 118 30.85 5.17 4.63
N GLY A 119 29.61 4.82 4.96
CA GLY A 119 28.46 5.37 4.25
C GLY A 119 28.20 6.85 4.57
N ASP A 120 28.15 7.69 3.55
CA ASP A 120 27.86 9.14 3.62
C ASP A 120 26.39 9.48 3.39
N HIS A 121 25.72 8.70 2.54
CA HIS A 121 24.35 8.98 2.12
C HIS A 121 23.58 7.70 1.84
N ILE A 122 22.25 7.79 1.76
CA ILE A 122 21.40 6.64 1.46
C ILE A 122 20.08 7.07 0.81
N GLY A 123 19.56 6.22 -0.07
CA GLY A 123 18.19 6.35 -0.60
C GLY A 123 17.64 4.99 -1.02
N ILE A 124 16.36 4.96 -1.45
CA ILE A 124 15.69 3.73 -1.89
C ILE A 124 15.64 3.67 -3.41
N VAL A 125 15.98 2.51 -3.97
CA VAL A 125 15.84 2.21 -5.39
C VAL A 125 14.35 2.18 -5.75
N THR A 126 13.92 3.10 -6.61
CA THR A 126 12.52 3.23 -7.04
C THR A 126 12.28 2.87 -8.50
N GLN A 127 13.35 2.71 -9.28
CA GLN A 127 13.31 2.12 -10.62
C GLN A 127 14.59 1.30 -10.81
N ALA A 128 14.49 0.12 -11.42
CA ALA A 128 15.63 -0.74 -11.70
C ALA A 128 15.61 -1.15 -13.17
N GLY A 129 16.78 -1.07 -13.82
CA GLY A 129 17.03 -1.54 -15.17
C GLY A 129 18.26 -2.44 -15.21
N ALA A 130 18.64 -2.92 -16.40
CA ALA A 130 19.73 -3.87 -16.55
C ALA A 130 21.13 -3.29 -16.22
N SER A 131 21.34 -1.99 -16.48
CA SER A 131 22.64 -1.32 -16.30
C SER A 131 22.56 -0.03 -15.49
N THR A 132 21.35 0.44 -15.19
CA THR A 132 21.10 1.66 -14.42
C THR A 132 19.91 1.47 -13.49
N PHE A 133 19.86 2.28 -12.43
CA PHE A 133 18.74 2.32 -11.49
C PHE A 133 18.52 3.76 -11.02
N VAL A 134 17.33 4.04 -10.50
CA VAL A 134 16.96 5.35 -9.95
C VAL A 134 16.73 5.20 -8.45
N VAL A 135 17.39 6.06 -7.67
CA VAL A 135 17.24 6.14 -6.22
C VAL A 135 16.46 7.40 -5.87
N THR A 136 15.48 7.28 -4.98
CA THR A 136 14.84 8.41 -4.33
C THR A 136 15.50 8.62 -2.96
N GLU A 137 16.02 9.82 -2.74
CA GLU A 137 16.87 10.17 -1.60
C GLU A 137 16.27 11.35 -0.84
N GLY A 138 16.34 11.32 0.49
CA GLY A 138 16.07 12.50 1.33
C GLY A 138 17.32 13.32 1.58
N ASN A 139 17.17 14.60 1.88
CA ASN A 139 18.27 15.49 2.23
C ASN A 139 19.38 15.60 1.17
N MET A 140 19.00 15.55 -0.12
CA MET A 140 19.88 15.93 -1.22
C MET A 140 20.26 17.42 -1.11
N SER A 141 21.19 17.88 -1.94
CA SER A 141 21.57 19.31 -2.01
C SER A 141 20.36 20.23 -2.07
N GLY A 142 20.35 21.24 -1.19
CA GLY A 142 19.19 22.09 -0.90
C GLY A 142 18.23 21.52 0.18
N GLY A 143 18.61 20.43 0.86
CA GLY A 143 17.80 19.79 1.88
C GLY A 143 16.51 19.20 1.32
N LYS A 144 16.53 18.67 0.09
CA LYS A 144 15.33 18.21 -0.63
C LYS A 144 15.25 16.68 -0.75
N VAL A 145 14.03 16.16 -0.91
CA VAL A 145 13.81 14.81 -1.41
C VAL A 145 13.78 14.84 -2.93
N GLY A 146 14.61 14.02 -3.57
CA GLY A 146 14.72 13.99 -5.02
C GLY A 146 15.17 12.64 -5.55
N LYS A 147 15.46 12.59 -6.85
CA LYS A 147 15.87 11.37 -7.55
C LYS A 147 17.27 11.49 -8.11
N ARG A 148 17.99 10.38 -8.14
CA ARG A 148 19.31 10.23 -8.77
C ARG A 148 19.33 8.97 -9.61
N THR A 149 19.85 9.06 -10.83
CA THR A 149 20.14 7.89 -11.66
C THR A 149 21.58 7.46 -11.41
N MET A 150 21.76 6.17 -11.16
CA MET A 150 23.04 5.52 -10.88
C MET A 150 23.29 4.42 -11.92
N ALA A 151 24.56 4.19 -12.25
CA ALA A 151 24.97 3.01 -13.02
C ALA A 151 25.23 1.85 -12.05
N VAL A 152 24.84 0.63 -12.43
CA VAL A 152 25.30 -0.58 -11.74
C VAL A 152 26.82 -0.66 -11.88
N ASN A 153 27.53 -1.04 -10.81
CA ASN A 153 29.00 -1.02 -10.78
C ASN A 153 29.58 0.38 -11.06
N GLY A 154 28.83 1.43 -10.69
CA GLY A 154 29.22 2.82 -10.84
C GLY A 154 29.91 3.36 -9.58
N LYS A 155 30.54 4.52 -9.72
CA LYS A 155 31.16 5.23 -8.60
C LYS A 155 30.16 5.57 -7.50
N TYR A 156 30.67 5.69 -6.29
CA TYR A 156 29.98 6.14 -5.09
C TYR A 156 29.03 5.12 -4.48
N ILE A 157 29.06 3.87 -4.93
CA ILE A 157 28.23 2.82 -4.35
C ILE A 157 29.05 2.15 -3.25
N ARG A 158 28.64 2.36 -2.00
CA ARG A 158 29.17 1.62 -0.87
C ARG A 158 28.61 0.18 -0.88
N GLY A 159 27.32 0.05 -1.17
CA GLY A 159 26.63 -1.22 -1.19
C GLY A 159 25.13 -1.04 -0.98
N PHE A 160 24.45 -2.14 -0.72
CA PHE A 160 22.99 -2.16 -0.69
C PHE A 160 22.44 -2.79 0.59
N ILE A 161 21.34 -2.23 1.08
CA ILE A 161 20.46 -2.89 2.04
C ILE A 161 19.38 -3.59 1.23
N CYS A 162 19.40 -4.92 1.22
CA CYS A 162 18.54 -5.79 0.44
C CYS A 162 17.70 -6.68 1.39
N PRO A 163 16.60 -6.16 1.95
CA PRO A 163 15.66 -6.98 2.71
C PRO A 163 15.16 -8.16 1.87
N ASP A 164 14.90 -9.31 2.49
CA ASP A 164 14.26 -10.43 1.82
C ASP A 164 12.77 -10.13 1.60
N PHE A 165 12.47 -9.27 0.62
CA PHE A 165 11.10 -8.85 0.32
C PHE A 165 10.18 -10.02 0.01
N ALA A 166 10.68 -11.15 -0.50
CA ALA A 166 9.88 -12.34 -0.75
C ALA A 166 9.44 -12.98 0.57
N ALA A 167 10.37 -13.21 1.50
CA ALA A 167 10.05 -13.73 2.83
C ALA A 167 9.23 -12.74 3.65
N ILE A 168 9.53 -11.45 3.56
CA ILE A 168 8.78 -10.39 4.23
C ILE A 168 7.36 -10.33 3.67
N ALA A 169 7.18 -10.31 2.35
CA ALA A 169 5.85 -10.35 1.73
C ALA A 169 5.08 -11.61 2.14
N LYS A 170 5.75 -12.76 2.23
CA LYS A 170 5.15 -14.00 2.75
C LYS A 170 4.80 -13.93 4.24
N LYS A 171 5.56 -13.20 5.06
CA LYS A 171 5.26 -13.02 6.50
C LYS A 171 4.18 -11.97 6.73
N MET A 172 4.24 -10.87 6.00
CA MET A 172 3.20 -9.84 5.95
C MET A 172 1.91 -10.36 5.32
N GLY A 173 1.99 -11.33 4.41
CA GLY A 173 0.87 -12.11 3.88
C GLY A 173 0.53 -13.35 4.72
N GLY A 174 1.43 -13.77 5.62
CA GLY A 174 1.31 -14.88 6.56
C GLY A 174 0.75 -14.46 7.93
N GLY A 175 0.59 -13.15 8.11
CA GLY A 175 -0.35 -12.53 9.02
C GLY A 175 -1.18 -11.53 8.22
N SER A 176 -2.29 -12.00 7.66
CA SER A 176 -3.24 -11.29 6.80
C SER A 176 -2.91 -11.20 5.29
N SER A 177 -3.63 -12.04 4.55
CA SER A 177 -4.03 -11.89 3.14
C SER A 177 -2.93 -11.87 2.07
N ASP A 178 -2.58 -13.08 1.60
CA ASP A 178 -2.01 -13.28 0.26
C ASP A 178 -3.06 -13.95 -0.66
N THR A 179 -3.48 -13.20 -1.67
CA THR A 179 -4.25 -13.67 -2.81
C THR A 179 -3.33 -14.43 -3.75
N THR A 180 -3.32 -15.75 -3.61
CA THR A 180 -3.27 -16.67 -4.74
C THR A 180 -4.36 -17.72 -4.51
N GLY A 181 -5.55 -17.46 -5.07
CA GLY A 181 -6.70 -18.39 -5.05
C GLY A 181 -7.48 -18.55 -3.74
N GLY A 182 -7.32 -17.63 -2.78
CA GLY A 182 -8.13 -17.62 -1.55
C GLY A 182 -9.49 -16.94 -1.75
N ALA A 183 -10.51 -17.39 -1.02
CA ALA A 183 -11.83 -16.77 -1.04
C ALA A 183 -11.74 -15.28 -0.65
N THR A 184 -12.32 -14.40 -1.47
CA THR A 184 -12.44 -12.95 -1.24
C THR A 184 -13.66 -12.61 -0.37
N ILE A 185 -14.64 -13.53 -0.36
CA ILE A 185 -15.88 -13.45 0.39
C ILE A 185 -16.17 -14.77 1.10
N TYR A 186 -17.03 -14.72 2.11
CA TYR A 186 -17.52 -15.89 2.83
C TYR A 186 -19.01 -15.76 3.13
N THR A 187 -19.78 -16.80 2.81
CA THR A 187 -21.20 -16.90 3.20
C THR A 187 -21.30 -17.62 4.53
N VAL A 188 -21.80 -16.91 5.55
CA VAL A 188 -21.96 -17.41 6.92
C VAL A 188 -22.82 -18.67 6.96
N LYS A 189 -22.33 -19.70 7.65
CA LYS A 189 -23.00 -20.99 7.85
C LYS A 189 -23.49 -21.13 9.29
N SER A 190 -24.33 -22.13 9.54
CA SER A 190 -24.80 -22.45 10.88
C SER A 190 -23.62 -22.78 11.81
N GLY A 191 -23.56 -22.11 12.98
CA GLY A 191 -22.50 -22.29 13.97
C GLY A 191 -21.27 -21.38 13.82
N ASP A 192 -21.26 -20.51 12.80
CA ASP A 192 -20.19 -19.53 12.59
C ASP A 192 -20.27 -18.36 13.56
N THR A 193 -19.10 -17.79 13.87
CA THR A 193 -18.92 -16.51 14.56
C THR A 193 -17.89 -15.70 13.79
N LEU A 194 -17.90 -14.36 13.92
CA LEU A 194 -16.86 -13.53 13.31
C LEU A 194 -15.46 -13.95 13.76
N SER A 195 -15.28 -14.34 15.02
CA SER A 195 -13.99 -14.82 15.54
C SER A 195 -13.52 -16.10 14.85
N LYS A 196 -14.40 -17.08 14.61
CA LYS A 196 -14.06 -18.31 13.89
C LYS A 196 -13.69 -18.03 12.44
N ILE A 197 -14.47 -17.18 11.77
CA ILE A 197 -14.21 -16.76 10.39
C ILE A 197 -12.87 -16.03 10.32
N ALA A 198 -12.65 -15.02 11.19
CA ALA A 198 -11.42 -14.26 11.26
C ALA A 198 -10.19 -15.16 11.44
N ASN A 199 -10.24 -16.10 12.39
CA ASN A 199 -9.16 -17.05 12.62
C ASN A 199 -8.90 -17.96 11.40
N THR A 200 -9.97 -18.47 10.78
CA THR A 200 -9.88 -19.36 9.61
C THR A 200 -9.20 -18.67 8.42
N TYR A 201 -9.50 -17.40 8.19
CA TYR A 201 -9.00 -16.63 7.06
C TYR A 201 -7.83 -15.70 7.40
N GLY A 202 -7.23 -15.85 8.60
CA GLY A 202 -6.04 -15.09 9.00
C GLY A 202 -6.25 -13.58 9.07
N THR A 203 -7.43 -13.12 9.49
CA THR A 203 -7.78 -11.71 9.69
C THR A 203 -8.27 -11.48 11.13
N THR A 204 -8.76 -10.28 11.46
CA THR A 204 -9.29 -9.96 12.79
C THR A 204 -10.80 -9.71 12.76
N VAL A 205 -11.46 -9.89 13.90
CA VAL A 205 -12.89 -9.54 14.06
C VAL A 205 -13.12 -8.07 13.76
N ASP A 206 -12.17 -7.22 14.14
CA ASP A 206 -12.25 -5.77 13.95
C ASP A 206 -12.16 -5.41 12.47
N THR A 207 -11.20 -6.00 11.75
CA THR A 207 -11.07 -5.85 10.30
C THR A 207 -12.33 -6.32 9.58
N LEU A 208 -12.84 -7.52 9.89
CA LEU A 208 -14.07 -8.03 9.26
C LEU A 208 -15.27 -7.12 9.52
N ALA A 209 -15.38 -6.60 10.75
CA ALA A 209 -16.47 -5.73 11.12
C ALA A 209 -16.40 -4.37 10.43
N GLU A 210 -15.20 -3.79 10.33
CA GLU A 210 -14.95 -2.53 9.64
C GLU A 210 -15.29 -2.62 8.15
N ILE A 211 -14.68 -3.57 7.44
CA ILE A 211 -14.82 -3.67 5.98
C ILE A 211 -16.25 -4.02 5.57
N ASN A 212 -17.01 -4.73 6.43
CA ASN A 212 -18.41 -5.08 6.17
C ASN A 212 -19.45 -4.19 6.87
N ALA A 213 -19.03 -3.09 7.52
CA ALA A 213 -19.91 -2.21 8.30
C ALA A 213 -20.77 -2.95 9.37
N ILE A 214 -20.23 -4.01 9.98
CA ILE A 214 -20.92 -4.78 11.02
C ILE A 214 -20.81 -4.02 12.36
N LYS A 215 -21.95 -3.46 12.80
CA LYS A 215 -22.02 -2.70 14.05
C LYS A 215 -21.88 -3.58 15.30
N ASN A 216 -22.52 -4.74 15.30
CA ASN A 216 -22.46 -5.69 16.41
C ASN A 216 -21.61 -6.91 16.02
N LYS A 217 -20.36 -6.94 16.48
CA LYS A 217 -19.38 -8.01 16.21
C LYS A 217 -19.84 -9.40 16.69
N ASN A 218 -20.82 -9.44 17.59
CA ASN A 218 -21.37 -10.68 18.15
C ASN A 218 -22.62 -11.18 17.40
N LEU A 219 -23.05 -10.49 16.33
CA LEU A 219 -24.26 -10.83 15.59
C LEU A 219 -23.99 -10.89 14.09
N ILE A 220 -23.89 -12.11 13.55
CA ILE A 220 -23.94 -12.42 12.11
C ILE A 220 -25.06 -13.41 11.84
N ARG A 221 -25.61 -13.41 10.62
CA ARG A 221 -26.73 -14.27 10.24
C ARG A 221 -26.29 -15.32 9.22
N VAL A 222 -26.82 -16.54 9.32
CA VAL A 222 -26.64 -17.56 8.28
C VAL A 222 -27.09 -17.02 6.93
N GLY A 223 -26.29 -17.22 5.89
CA GLY A 223 -26.50 -16.68 4.55
C GLY A 223 -25.95 -15.26 4.35
N GLN A 224 -25.47 -14.58 5.39
CA GLN A 224 -24.81 -13.28 5.24
C GLN A 224 -23.49 -13.45 4.47
N VAL A 225 -23.31 -12.68 3.39
CA VAL A 225 -22.06 -12.63 2.64
C VAL A 225 -21.15 -11.57 3.26
N ILE A 226 -19.92 -11.96 3.60
CA ILE A 226 -18.92 -11.15 4.29
C ILE A 226 -17.68 -11.04 3.41
N MET A 227 -17.21 -9.82 3.15
CA MET A 227 -15.90 -9.59 2.54
C MET A 227 -14.81 -10.00 3.52
N LEU A 228 -13.79 -10.68 3.04
CA LEU A 228 -12.63 -11.10 3.84
C LEU A 228 -11.46 -10.12 3.73
N GLN A 229 -11.48 -9.21 2.74
CA GLN A 229 -10.42 -8.26 2.42
C GLN A 229 -11.01 -6.89 2.03
N ASP A 230 -10.30 -5.78 2.29
CA ASP A 230 -10.72 -4.42 1.92
C ASP A 230 -10.36 -4.05 0.46
N THR A 231 -10.77 -4.88 -0.50
CA THR A 231 -10.41 -4.72 -1.92
C THR A 231 -11.62 -4.48 -2.82
N ALA A 232 -11.37 -3.90 -4.00
CA ALA A 232 -12.42 -3.75 -5.02
C ALA A 232 -12.93 -5.12 -5.51
N GLN A 233 -12.04 -6.12 -5.62
CA GLN A 233 -12.42 -7.49 -5.96
C GLN A 233 -13.38 -8.10 -4.92
N ALA A 234 -13.05 -8.06 -3.62
CA ALA A 234 -13.94 -8.60 -2.59
C ALA A 234 -15.31 -7.91 -2.55
N ALA A 235 -15.34 -6.60 -2.83
CA ALA A 235 -16.59 -5.85 -2.96
C ALA A 235 -17.39 -6.28 -4.19
N ALA A 236 -16.74 -6.42 -5.35
CA ALA A 236 -17.39 -6.87 -6.57
C ALA A 236 -17.93 -8.30 -6.42
N ASP A 237 -17.13 -9.22 -5.87
CA ASP A 237 -17.53 -10.62 -5.60
C ASP A 237 -18.72 -10.68 -4.64
N LYS A 238 -18.72 -9.85 -3.58
CA LYS A 238 -19.86 -9.78 -2.66
C LYS A 238 -21.12 -9.29 -3.38
N LEU A 239 -21.00 -8.26 -4.22
CA LEU A 239 -22.13 -7.73 -4.98
C LEU A 239 -22.66 -8.74 -6.01
N GLU A 240 -21.78 -9.52 -6.64
CA GLU A 240 -22.18 -10.62 -7.53
C GLU A 240 -22.88 -11.74 -6.75
N ALA A 241 -22.32 -12.17 -5.60
CA ALA A 241 -22.92 -13.20 -4.76
C ALA A 241 -24.30 -12.80 -4.21
N LEU A 242 -24.56 -11.49 -4.09
CA LEU A 242 -25.86 -10.93 -3.73
C LEU A 242 -26.81 -10.76 -4.94
N GLY A 243 -26.34 -11.04 -6.16
CA GLY A 243 -27.10 -10.93 -7.41
C GLY A 243 -27.26 -9.48 -7.93
N VAL A 244 -26.44 -8.54 -7.44
CA VAL A 244 -26.56 -7.12 -7.76
C VAL A 244 -25.89 -6.79 -9.10
N ILE A 245 -24.67 -7.32 -9.28
CA ILE A 245 -23.85 -7.09 -10.47
C ILE A 245 -23.47 -8.43 -11.11
N ASN A 246 -22.96 -8.36 -12.34
CA ASN A 246 -22.32 -9.48 -13.03
C ASN A 246 -20.88 -9.09 -13.38
N SER A 247 -20.05 -10.09 -13.66
CA SER A 247 -18.66 -9.89 -14.10
C SER A 247 -17.84 -9.09 -13.07
N PRO A 248 -17.66 -9.60 -11.83
CA PRO A 248 -16.97 -8.89 -10.77
C PRO A 248 -15.55 -8.49 -11.14
N ASP A 249 -14.83 -9.36 -11.86
CA ASP A 249 -13.46 -9.11 -12.34
C ASP A 249 -13.40 -7.87 -13.25
N TYR A 250 -14.39 -7.68 -14.13
CA TYR A 250 -14.43 -6.49 -15.00
C TYR A 250 -14.48 -5.19 -14.19
N TRP A 251 -15.29 -5.17 -13.13
CA TRP A 251 -15.43 -3.99 -12.26
C TRP A 251 -14.24 -3.79 -11.34
N ALA A 252 -13.69 -4.89 -10.82
CA ALA A 252 -12.49 -4.86 -9.99
C ALA A 252 -11.27 -4.38 -10.79
N ASP A 253 -11.04 -4.90 -11.99
CA ASP A 253 -9.97 -4.49 -12.90
C ASP A 253 -10.11 -3.02 -13.30
N ALA A 254 -11.33 -2.55 -13.58
CA ALA A 254 -11.57 -1.15 -13.90
C ALA A 254 -11.27 -0.22 -12.72
N ALA A 255 -11.58 -0.66 -11.50
CA ALA A 255 -11.28 0.08 -10.28
C ALA A 255 -9.78 0.10 -9.97
N GLU A 256 -9.09 -1.03 -10.08
CA GLU A 256 -7.65 -1.16 -9.81
C GLU A 256 -6.81 -0.42 -10.85
N ALA A 257 -7.18 -0.49 -12.13
CA ALA A 257 -6.54 0.26 -13.19
C ALA A 257 -6.88 1.76 -13.18
N GLY A 258 -7.75 2.22 -12.27
CA GLY A 258 -8.14 3.63 -12.16
C GLY A 258 -8.89 4.16 -13.39
N LYS A 259 -9.55 3.29 -14.16
CA LYS A 259 -10.26 3.67 -15.40
C LYS A 259 -11.48 4.54 -15.13
N VAL A 260 -12.09 4.39 -13.96
CA VAL A 260 -13.19 5.23 -13.48
C VAL A 260 -12.81 5.76 -12.10
N GLN A 261 -12.69 7.08 -11.99
CA GLN A 261 -12.38 7.72 -10.72
C GLN A 261 -13.46 7.35 -9.68
N TYR A 262 -13.03 7.03 -8.46
CA TYR A 262 -13.88 6.63 -7.33
C TYR A 262 -14.61 5.28 -7.44
N LEU A 263 -14.45 4.51 -8.53
CA LEU A 263 -15.15 3.24 -8.69
C LEU A 263 -14.86 2.23 -7.58
N GLY A 264 -13.60 2.09 -7.16
CA GLY A 264 -13.26 1.21 -6.03
C GLY A 264 -13.96 1.64 -4.73
N ILE A 265 -14.07 2.94 -4.47
CA ILE A 265 -14.76 3.46 -3.28
C ILE A 265 -16.26 3.18 -3.38
N LEU A 266 -16.87 3.40 -4.55
CA LEU A 266 -18.28 3.09 -4.83
C LEU A 266 -18.57 1.62 -4.55
N LEU A 267 -17.79 0.70 -5.12
CA LEU A 267 -18.00 -0.74 -4.95
C LEU A 267 -17.92 -1.13 -3.47
N LYS A 268 -16.89 -0.68 -2.76
CA LYS A 268 -16.72 -0.99 -1.33
C LYS A 268 -17.84 -0.43 -0.47
N LYS A 269 -18.27 0.81 -0.70
CA LYS A 269 -19.40 1.43 0.02
C LYS A 269 -20.71 0.74 -0.30
N ALA A 270 -20.95 0.39 -1.56
CA ALA A 270 -22.14 -0.35 -1.97
C ALA A 270 -22.18 -1.74 -1.31
N ALA A 271 -21.05 -2.47 -1.30
CA ALA A 271 -20.92 -3.78 -0.66
C ALA A 271 -21.06 -3.73 0.88
N GLN A 272 -20.78 -2.59 1.52
CA GLN A 272 -21.06 -2.36 2.95
C GLN A 272 -22.56 -2.18 3.24
N THR A 273 -23.28 -1.55 2.31
CA THR A 273 -24.69 -1.16 2.50
C THR A 273 -25.68 -2.22 2.02
N ILE A 274 -25.41 -2.86 0.88
CA ILE A 274 -26.34 -3.76 0.21
C ILE A 274 -26.31 -5.14 0.86
N THR A 275 -27.50 -5.71 1.11
CA THR A 275 -27.67 -7.04 1.72
C THR A 275 -28.35 -8.07 0.80
N LYS A 276 -28.91 -7.62 -0.34
CA LYS A 276 -29.55 -8.43 -1.37
C LYS A 276 -29.72 -7.62 -2.65
N ALA A 277 -29.91 -8.28 -3.79
CA ALA A 277 -30.35 -7.62 -5.02
C ALA A 277 -31.73 -6.94 -4.85
N GLY A 278 -31.92 -5.86 -5.61
CA GLY A 278 -33.18 -5.16 -5.78
C GLY A 278 -33.48 -4.94 -7.26
N THR A 279 -34.70 -4.50 -7.57
CA THR A 279 -35.06 -4.10 -8.93
C THR A 279 -34.24 -2.87 -9.33
N ARG A 280 -33.56 -2.95 -10.47
CA ARG A 280 -32.75 -1.84 -11.00
C ARG A 280 -33.59 -0.57 -11.11
N THR A 281 -32.99 0.59 -10.85
CA THR A 281 -33.64 1.86 -11.21
C THR A 281 -33.74 1.99 -12.74
N ASN A 282 -34.66 2.83 -13.20
CA ASN A 282 -34.90 2.97 -14.64
C ASN A 282 -33.81 3.81 -15.30
N THR A 283 -33.23 4.76 -14.54
CA THR A 283 -32.19 5.65 -15.05
C THR A 283 -31.00 5.76 -14.08
N PRO A 284 -29.81 6.16 -14.59
CA PRO A 284 -28.64 6.41 -13.75
C PRO A 284 -28.86 7.54 -12.75
N GLU A 285 -29.66 8.55 -13.09
CA GLU A 285 -30.01 9.66 -12.20
C GLU A 285 -30.79 9.17 -10.98
N GLU A 286 -31.80 8.31 -11.19
CA GLU A 286 -32.52 7.64 -10.10
C GLU A 286 -31.57 6.77 -9.27
N GLY A 287 -30.64 6.07 -9.93
CA GLY A 287 -29.66 5.21 -9.27
C GLY A 287 -28.71 6.00 -8.37
N VAL A 288 -28.14 7.09 -8.89
CA VAL A 288 -27.28 8.03 -8.16
C VAL A 288 -28.05 8.64 -6.98
N ALA A 289 -29.29 9.09 -7.18
CA ALA A 289 -30.09 9.65 -6.10
C ALA A 289 -30.32 8.64 -4.96
N ALA A 290 -30.63 7.38 -5.29
CA ALA A 290 -30.78 6.31 -4.30
C ALA A 290 -29.46 6.03 -3.55
N LEU A 291 -28.33 6.01 -4.26
CA LEU A 291 -27.01 5.81 -3.66
C LEU A 291 -26.61 6.95 -2.73
N VAL A 292 -26.96 8.21 -3.04
CA VAL A 292 -26.78 9.35 -2.15
C VAL A 292 -27.63 9.19 -0.89
N ALA A 293 -28.93 8.88 -1.06
CA ALA A 293 -29.85 8.70 0.06
C ALA A 293 -29.41 7.58 1.02
N ALA A 294 -28.79 6.53 0.47
CA ALA A 294 -28.22 5.41 1.22
C ALA A 294 -26.81 5.70 1.80
N GLY A 295 -26.24 6.87 1.55
CA GLY A 295 -24.90 7.25 2.03
C GLY A 295 -23.75 6.50 1.35
N VAL A 296 -23.99 5.89 0.19
CA VAL A 296 -22.98 5.16 -0.58
C VAL A 296 -22.06 6.11 -1.35
N ILE A 297 -22.62 7.22 -1.86
CA ILE A 297 -21.87 8.27 -2.56
C ILE A 297 -22.20 9.65 -1.98
N ASN A 298 -21.23 10.55 -2.01
CA ASN A 298 -21.36 11.95 -1.58
C ASN A 298 -20.96 12.96 -2.68
N THR A 299 -20.73 12.47 -3.90
CA THR A 299 -20.35 13.27 -5.08
C THR A 299 -21.30 12.99 -6.26
N PRO A 300 -22.61 13.22 -6.12
CA PRO A 300 -23.56 12.92 -7.19
C PRO A 300 -23.23 13.59 -8.52
N GLU A 301 -22.69 14.81 -8.49
CA GLU A 301 -22.33 15.60 -9.68
C GLU A 301 -21.30 14.87 -10.54
N PHE A 302 -20.32 14.21 -9.90
CA PHE A 302 -19.32 13.41 -10.61
C PHE A 302 -19.98 12.26 -11.37
N TRP A 303 -20.85 11.49 -10.70
CA TRP A 303 -21.48 10.32 -11.31
C TRP A 303 -22.45 10.73 -12.42
N LEU A 304 -23.22 11.79 -12.22
CA LEU A 304 -24.15 12.33 -13.22
C LEU A 304 -23.42 12.88 -14.45
N ALA A 305 -22.22 13.44 -14.28
CA ALA A 305 -21.42 13.93 -15.41
C ALA A 305 -20.66 12.82 -16.15
N ASN A 306 -20.46 11.65 -15.55
CA ASN A 306 -19.53 10.63 -16.06
C ASN A 306 -20.16 9.24 -16.29
N TYR A 307 -21.44 9.01 -16.01
CA TYR A 307 -22.02 7.66 -16.12
C TYR A 307 -21.92 7.03 -17.52
N ASN A 308 -21.74 7.85 -18.56
CA ASN A 308 -21.63 7.42 -19.96
C ASN A 308 -20.20 7.40 -20.50
N THR A 309 -19.19 7.67 -19.67
CA THR A 309 -17.77 7.74 -20.10
C THR A 309 -17.05 6.39 -20.02
N PHE A 310 -17.67 5.39 -19.39
CA PHE A 310 -17.14 4.04 -19.26
C PHE A 310 -18.21 2.99 -19.57
N PRO A 311 -17.89 1.91 -20.31
CA PRO A 311 -18.90 0.95 -20.74
C PRO A 311 -19.67 0.35 -19.55
N SER A 312 -20.99 0.40 -19.64
CA SER A 312 -21.95 -0.14 -18.67
C SER A 312 -21.95 0.52 -17.29
N LEU A 313 -21.25 1.65 -17.11
CA LEU A 313 -21.23 2.36 -15.82
C LEU A 313 -22.62 2.89 -15.43
N ASP A 314 -23.40 3.34 -16.40
CA ASP A 314 -24.82 3.65 -16.29
C ASP A 314 -25.62 2.47 -15.70
N LEU A 315 -25.44 1.27 -16.24
CA LEU A 315 -26.11 0.05 -15.79
C LEU A 315 -25.67 -0.38 -14.38
N LEU A 316 -24.38 -0.18 -14.05
CA LEU A 316 -23.88 -0.41 -12.69
C LEU A 316 -24.58 0.51 -11.71
N LEU A 317 -24.65 1.82 -11.99
CA LEU A 317 -25.30 2.79 -11.11
C LEU A 317 -26.79 2.46 -10.92
N CYS A 318 -27.50 2.03 -11.98
CA CYS A 318 -28.88 1.58 -11.85
C CYS A 318 -29.03 0.32 -10.99
N ALA A 319 -28.11 -0.63 -11.12
CA ALA A 319 -28.14 -1.88 -10.36
C ALA A 319 -27.85 -1.64 -8.87
N LEU A 320 -26.81 -0.87 -8.56
CA LEU A 320 -26.47 -0.51 -7.18
C LEU A 320 -27.58 0.35 -6.55
N GLY A 321 -28.09 1.35 -7.28
CA GLY A 321 -29.18 2.22 -6.83
C GLY A 321 -30.47 1.45 -6.55
N GLY A 322 -30.80 0.46 -7.38
CA GLY A 322 -31.95 -0.42 -7.16
C GLY A 322 -31.82 -1.31 -5.93
N ALA A 323 -30.60 -1.71 -5.58
CA ALA A 323 -30.33 -2.60 -4.46
C ALA A 323 -30.23 -1.90 -3.09
N VAL A 324 -30.07 -0.58 -3.07
CA VAL A 324 -30.10 0.23 -1.82
C VAL A 324 -31.47 0.83 -1.52
N LYS A 325 -32.42 0.73 -2.45
CA LYS A 325 -33.80 1.22 -2.32
C LYS A 325 -34.67 0.24 -1.52
#